data_AF-A0A9W9CJM6-F1
#
_entry.id   AF-A0A9W9CJM6-F1
#
_cell.length_a   1.000
_cell.length_b   1.000
_cell.length_c   1.000
_cell.angle_alpha   90.00
_cell.angle_beta   90.00
_cell.angle_gamma   90.00
#
_symmetry.space_group_name_H-M   'P 1'
#
loop_
_entity.id
_entity.type
_entity.pdbx_description
1 polymer ?
#
loop_
_entity_poly.entity_id
_entity_poly.type
_entity_poly.pdbx_seq_one_letter_code
_entity_poly.pdbx_strand_id
1 'polypeptide(L)'
;MAFFITNDFLQNAKTRFQAIGSDYGLYSYQCIASVSSFARSELGTRLTKFVLGYTTMKCKLSINFPRLVVNGLSNFVFILAGNPECAAQATPTWQESYPPSQPPSRSSSSFPSFSSFDTVSPLSLASRRHPNTASPPRIPSIDPIFGLDTIISDLKSRKEKKKVETTYAQFALYGKTFASYPFGRRTITTCDPRNVQFILSTEAEKFGNAPVREATVSMLGRGIINSDGEEWRRSRELVMPTFTRARIAEREGFERHVRRFLEGLRRRGEGGGGGGFEAILDASSEFIFGESFDSQLGDEHSIEGRDFLAAFADAQTVVGMRIAFGRLSYLMRDEKFRKYRQNCDLIRRYTMRHVERALERQSMDGKKTEEDQGTYILVNELVKETTDKAALCDQLINVFFGGRDTPAVVLSNFFFLLARNPKVWSRIRAEVEGLTADDLSFEKLKSLRYVQHSINESLRVLPMLPTIGRTCLAPTTLPYGGGPSGTLPISVIPGDIISFSVYAMHRDASIFGEDVEAFYPERWQNIRPFWNYLPFSGGARHCPAQQLSLFWVSYVVVRMAMELAEVRNRDPVSEYVENLRLNMESGNGVKVALVRG
;
A
#
# COMPACT_ATOMS: atom_id res chain seq x y z
N MET A 1 -13.86 -16.19 5.85
CA MET A 1 -12.43 -16.59 5.77
C MET A 1 -11.55 -16.06 6.92
N ALA A 2 -11.62 -14.78 7.31
CA ALA A 2 -10.71 -14.19 8.34
C ALA A 2 -10.78 -14.81 9.76
N PHE A 3 -11.88 -15.48 10.12
CA PHE A 3 -12.13 -16.00 11.47
C PHE A 3 -11.28 -17.23 11.84
N PHE A 4 -11.05 -18.15 10.90
CA PHE A 4 -10.18 -19.32 11.14
C PHE A 4 -8.71 -18.91 11.31
N ILE A 5 -8.25 -17.96 10.49
CA ILE A 5 -6.83 -17.56 10.41
C ILE A 5 -6.34 -16.90 11.71
N THR A 6 -7.17 -16.10 12.36
CA THR A 6 -6.79 -15.46 13.64
C THR A 6 -6.71 -16.46 14.78
N ASN A 7 -7.56 -17.48 14.79
CA ASN A 7 -7.52 -18.54 15.80
C ASN A 7 -6.31 -19.45 15.60
N ASP A 8 -6.05 -19.90 14.37
CA ASP A 8 -4.86 -20.68 14.01
C ASP A 8 -3.56 -19.90 14.26
N PHE A 9 -3.53 -18.59 14.00
CA PHE A 9 -2.37 -17.75 14.29
C PHE A 9 -2.12 -17.60 15.79
N LEU A 10 -3.15 -17.32 16.59
CA LEU A 10 -3.02 -17.21 18.05
C LEU A 10 -2.60 -18.54 18.68
N GLN A 11 -3.12 -19.67 18.19
CA GLN A 11 -2.67 -21.00 18.61
C GLN A 11 -1.22 -21.28 18.16
N ASN A 12 -0.85 -21.03 16.90
CA ASN A 12 0.53 -21.24 16.44
C ASN A 12 1.55 -20.33 17.14
N ALA A 13 1.18 -19.08 17.43
CA ALA A 13 1.99 -18.18 18.24
C ALA A 13 2.17 -18.74 19.65
N LYS A 14 1.07 -19.18 20.30
CA LYS A 14 1.12 -19.81 21.63
C LYS A 14 2.00 -21.06 21.65
N THR A 15 1.83 -21.99 20.71
CA THR A 15 2.65 -23.20 20.59
C THR A 15 4.13 -22.89 20.34
N ARG A 16 4.44 -21.84 19.56
CA ARG A 16 5.84 -21.42 19.33
C ARG A 16 6.45 -20.66 20.50
N PHE A 17 5.70 -19.84 21.23
CA PHE A 17 6.17 -19.26 22.49
C PHE A 17 6.42 -20.35 23.54
N GLN A 18 5.62 -21.42 23.56
CA GLN A 18 5.86 -22.60 24.40
C GLN A 18 7.11 -23.37 23.97
N ALA A 19 7.35 -23.57 22.66
CA ALA A 19 8.55 -24.23 22.14
C ALA A 19 9.84 -23.42 22.40
N ILE A 20 9.80 -22.09 22.25
CA ILE A 20 10.91 -21.21 22.64
C ILE A 20 11.12 -21.27 24.17
N GLY A 21 10.06 -21.43 24.95
CA GLY A 21 10.17 -21.69 26.40
C GLY A 21 10.88 -22.99 26.75
N SER A 22 10.71 -24.06 25.96
CA SER A 22 11.40 -25.34 26.20
C SER A 22 12.87 -25.34 25.77
N ASP A 23 13.22 -24.68 24.65
CA ASP A 23 14.59 -24.68 24.12
C ASP A 23 15.58 -23.89 24.98
N TYR A 24 15.10 -22.96 25.82
CA TYR A 24 15.92 -22.13 26.71
C TYR A 24 15.91 -22.58 28.19
N GLY A 25 15.40 -23.78 28.50
CA GLY A 25 15.59 -24.41 29.82
C GLY A 25 14.91 -23.72 31.01
N LEU A 26 13.90 -22.89 30.79
CA LEU A 26 13.19 -22.16 31.85
C LEU A 26 12.12 -23.04 32.54
N TYR A 27 12.56 -23.97 33.38
CA TYR A 27 11.69 -24.79 34.25
C TYR A 27 11.95 -24.55 35.74
N SER A 28 11.21 -23.60 36.34
CA SER A 28 10.91 -23.50 37.78
C SER A 28 9.96 -22.31 38.01
N TYR A 29 8.90 -22.35 38.82
CA TYR A 29 8.13 -23.44 39.44
C TYR A 29 6.67 -22.93 39.62
N GLN A 30 5.67 -23.83 39.65
CA GLN A 30 4.29 -23.59 40.15
C GLN A 30 3.46 -22.40 39.58
N CYS A 31 2.82 -22.59 38.41
CA CYS A 31 1.45 -22.05 38.19
C CYS A 31 0.66 -22.71 37.03
N ILE A 32 0.73 -24.04 36.86
CA ILE A 32 -0.03 -24.77 35.83
C ILE A 32 -0.79 -25.95 36.46
N ALA A 33 -1.87 -25.64 37.16
CA ALA A 33 -2.84 -26.63 37.68
C ALA A 33 -4.24 -26.05 37.94
N SER A 34 -4.76 -25.16 37.07
CA SER A 34 -6.12 -24.57 37.21
C SER A 34 -6.72 -23.99 35.92
N VAL A 35 -6.52 -24.60 34.74
CA VAL A 35 -7.08 -24.11 33.45
C VAL A 35 -7.77 -25.22 32.63
N SER A 36 -8.25 -26.28 33.27
CA SER A 36 -8.90 -27.43 32.62
C SER A 36 -10.40 -27.58 32.92
N SER A 37 -11.04 -26.63 33.62
CA SER A 37 -12.47 -26.73 34.00
C SER A 37 -13.36 -25.51 33.70
N PHE A 38 -12.81 -24.37 33.22
CA PHE A 38 -13.60 -23.15 33.01
C PHE A 38 -13.96 -22.89 31.54
N ALA A 39 -14.70 -23.84 30.96
CA ALA A 39 -15.28 -23.74 29.62
C ALA A 39 -16.80 -23.99 29.65
N ARG A 40 -17.54 -23.04 30.26
CA ARG A 40 -18.98 -22.78 30.03
C ARG A 40 -19.39 -21.48 30.75
N SER A 41 -20.44 -20.85 30.23
CA SER A 41 -21.13 -19.61 30.68
C SER A 41 -20.42 -18.25 30.64
N GLU A 42 -21.10 -17.35 29.90
CA GLU A 42 -21.32 -15.91 30.11
C GLU A 42 -20.32 -14.81 29.67
N LEU A 43 -20.93 -13.79 29.06
CA LEU A 43 -20.37 -12.49 28.70
C LEU A 43 -20.17 -11.62 29.95
N GLY A 44 -19.22 -10.69 29.84
CA GLY A 44 -19.19 -9.48 30.67
C GLY A 44 -18.22 -9.56 31.86
N THR A 45 -17.47 -8.47 32.02
CA THR A 45 -16.85 -8.08 33.30
C THR A 45 -15.78 -9.03 33.89
N ARG A 46 -14.56 -9.09 33.30
CA ARG A 46 -13.34 -9.50 34.05
C ARG A 46 -11.95 -9.14 33.47
N LEU A 47 -11.85 -8.18 32.55
CA LEU A 47 -10.55 -7.75 32.00
C LEU A 47 -9.75 -6.78 32.92
N THR A 48 -10.28 -6.42 34.08
CA THR A 48 -9.64 -5.51 35.05
C THR A 48 -8.58 -6.20 35.93
N LYS A 49 -8.56 -7.54 36.03
CA LYS A 49 -7.64 -8.26 36.94
C LYS A 49 -6.28 -8.65 36.33
N PHE A 50 -6.11 -8.59 35.01
CA PHE A 50 -4.81 -8.88 34.39
C PHE A 50 -3.84 -7.69 34.43
N VAL A 51 -4.36 -6.46 34.56
CA VAL A 51 -3.57 -5.22 34.57
C VAL A 51 -2.90 -4.95 35.93
N LEU A 52 -3.45 -5.47 37.03
CA LEU A 52 -2.93 -5.29 38.40
C LEU A 52 -1.78 -6.24 38.79
N GLY A 53 -1.43 -7.22 37.94
CA GLY A 53 -0.34 -8.17 38.21
C GLY A 53 1.07 -7.65 37.92
N TYR A 54 1.20 -6.60 37.10
CA TYR A 54 2.50 -6.14 36.58
C TYR A 54 3.19 -5.07 37.44
N THR A 55 2.59 -4.63 38.55
CA THR A 55 3.10 -3.52 39.38
C THR A 55 3.92 -3.96 40.61
N THR A 56 3.99 -5.26 40.90
CA THR A 56 4.71 -5.80 42.07
C THR A 56 5.65 -6.94 41.71
N MET A 57 6.75 -6.62 41.01
CA MET A 57 7.93 -7.50 40.94
C MET A 57 9.26 -6.74 41.01
N LYS A 58 9.38 -5.83 41.99
CA LYS A 58 10.70 -5.44 42.53
C LYS A 58 11.10 -6.43 43.62
N CYS A 59 11.89 -7.44 43.29
CA CYS A 59 12.64 -8.19 44.29
C CYS A 59 14.05 -8.53 43.80
N LYS A 60 15.02 -8.42 44.71
CA LYS A 60 16.45 -8.64 44.45
C LYS A 60 16.71 -10.10 44.07
N LEU A 61 17.54 -10.32 43.05
CA LEU A 61 18.26 -11.58 42.86
C LEU A 61 19.66 -11.26 42.33
N SER A 62 20.66 -11.45 43.20
CA SER A 62 22.08 -11.34 42.90
C SER A 62 22.60 -12.77 42.73
N ILE A 63 22.99 -13.16 41.51
CA ILE A 63 23.56 -14.48 41.22
C ILE A 63 24.79 -14.30 40.32
N ASN A 64 25.90 -14.92 40.73
CA ASN A 64 27.16 -14.95 39.98
C ASN A 64 27.06 -15.86 38.75
N PHE A 65 27.66 -15.44 37.64
CA PHE A 65 27.89 -16.28 36.46
C PHE A 65 29.28 -16.94 36.50
N PRO A 66 29.40 -18.25 36.22
CA PRO A 66 30.62 -18.81 35.66
C PRO A 66 30.65 -18.61 34.13
N ARG A 67 31.86 -18.48 33.57
CA ARG A 67 32.09 -18.30 32.13
C ARG A 67 31.72 -19.56 31.35
N LEU A 68 31.08 -19.40 30.18
CA LEU A 68 31.21 -20.34 29.07
C LEU A 68 31.70 -19.59 27.83
N VAL A 69 32.80 -20.06 27.23
CA VAL A 69 33.41 -19.47 26.04
C VAL A 69 33.17 -20.39 24.86
N VAL A 70 32.56 -19.88 23.79
CA VAL A 70 32.57 -20.51 22.47
C VAL A 70 32.79 -19.41 21.42
N ASN A 71 33.96 -19.43 20.78
CA ASN A 71 34.25 -18.68 19.56
C ASN A 71 33.47 -19.33 18.38
N GLY A 72 33.09 -18.67 17.29
CA GLY A 72 33.22 -17.28 16.88
C GLY A 72 32.94 -17.19 15.36
N LEU A 73 32.59 -16.01 14.86
CA LEU A 73 33.19 -15.38 13.67
C LEU A 73 32.57 -14.00 13.45
N SER A 74 33.42 -13.05 13.08
CA SER A 74 33.18 -11.61 13.17
C SER A 74 33.01 -10.95 11.79
N ASN A 75 32.42 -9.74 11.77
CA ASN A 75 33.06 -8.53 11.21
C ASN A 75 32.11 -7.31 11.25
N PHE A 76 32.43 -6.32 12.09
CA PHE A 76 32.90 -4.99 11.67
C PHE A 76 33.42 -4.21 12.90
N VAL A 77 34.49 -3.43 12.73
CA VAL A 77 35.31 -2.80 13.80
C VAL A 77 35.55 -1.32 13.47
N PHE A 78 35.74 -0.45 14.49
CA PHE A 78 36.56 0.80 14.57
C PHE A 78 35.91 1.88 15.48
N ILE A 79 36.59 2.67 16.33
CA ILE A 79 37.98 2.69 16.87
C ILE A 79 37.94 3.16 18.37
N LEU A 80 39.04 2.92 19.11
CA LEU A 80 39.63 3.60 20.29
C LEU A 80 39.60 2.76 21.60
N ALA A 81 40.65 2.02 21.96
CA ALA A 81 42.04 2.39 22.32
C ALA A 81 42.20 2.84 23.78
N GLY A 82 42.87 1.99 24.58
CA GLY A 82 43.17 2.19 26.00
C GLY A 82 43.65 0.89 26.64
N ASN A 83 44.96 0.65 26.63
CA ASN A 83 45.59 -0.58 27.12
C ASN A 83 46.33 -0.28 28.44
N PRO A 84 46.14 -1.04 29.53
CA PRO A 84 46.76 -0.74 30.82
C PRO A 84 48.15 -1.38 30.99
N GLU A 85 49.06 -0.58 31.54
CA GLU A 85 50.18 -0.90 32.43
C GLU A 85 51.15 -2.05 32.08
N CYS A 86 52.42 -1.66 31.89
CA CYS A 86 53.58 -2.49 32.23
C CYS A 86 54.55 -1.63 33.08
N ALA A 87 55.28 -2.26 33.98
CA ALA A 87 55.80 -1.61 35.19
C ALA A 87 57.23 -1.06 35.11
N ALA A 88 57.59 -0.31 36.16
CA ALA A 88 58.91 -0.24 36.84
C ALA A 88 59.73 1.07 36.79
N GLN A 89 60.19 1.46 37.99
CA GLN A 89 61.40 2.23 38.32
C GLN A 89 61.51 3.72 37.91
N ALA A 90 61.26 4.63 38.87
CA ALA A 90 62.25 5.58 39.40
C ALA A 90 61.71 6.42 40.59
N THR A 91 62.53 6.58 41.63
CA THR A 91 62.45 7.60 42.71
C THR A 91 63.62 8.60 42.54
N PRO A 92 63.76 9.72 43.30
CA PRO A 92 62.92 10.35 44.33
C PRO A 92 62.50 11.80 43.91
N THR A 93 61.81 12.68 44.66
CA THR A 93 62.17 13.36 45.95
C THR A 93 61.04 14.26 46.47
N TRP A 94 60.90 14.37 47.81
CA TRP A 94 60.42 15.49 48.68
C TRP A 94 59.23 16.40 48.24
N GLN A 95 58.35 16.91 49.11
CA GLN A 95 58.53 17.30 50.52
C GLN A 95 57.18 17.32 51.31
N GLU A 96 57.25 17.40 52.64
CA GLU A 96 56.13 17.18 53.60
C GLU A 96 55.32 18.45 53.97
N SER A 97 54.06 18.28 54.40
CA SER A 97 53.53 18.93 55.63
C SER A 97 52.11 18.45 56.05
N TYR A 98 51.98 18.11 57.34
CA TYR A 98 50.78 17.94 58.20
C TYR A 98 51.07 18.76 59.50
N PRO A 99 50.22 18.92 60.57
CA PRO A 99 49.03 18.15 61.02
C PRO A 99 47.87 19.08 61.57
N PRO A 100 47.08 18.78 62.64
CA PRO A 100 46.01 17.76 62.77
C PRO A 100 44.63 18.23 63.36
N SER A 101 43.58 17.40 63.19
CA SER A 101 42.42 17.19 64.13
C SER A 101 41.38 18.33 64.35
N GLN A 102 40.08 18.15 64.71
CA GLN A 102 39.19 17.04 65.13
C GLN A 102 37.71 17.26 64.63
N PRO A 103 36.75 16.33 64.82
CA PRO A 103 35.40 16.31 64.17
C PRO A 103 34.23 16.69 65.13
N PRO A 104 32.92 16.43 64.84
CA PRO A 104 32.14 16.37 63.58
C PRO A 104 30.92 17.35 63.58
N SER A 105 30.19 17.46 62.46
CA SER A 105 28.74 17.78 62.52
C SER A 105 27.94 16.95 61.50
N ARG A 106 26.74 16.50 61.90
CA ARG A 106 25.88 15.63 61.07
C ARG A 106 25.02 16.48 60.14
N SER A 107 25.17 16.32 58.84
CA SER A 107 24.13 16.66 57.86
C SER A 107 23.74 15.40 57.08
N SER A 108 22.43 15.21 56.88
CA SER A 108 21.86 14.02 56.27
C SER A 108 22.17 13.95 54.78
N SER A 109 23.08 13.06 54.38
CA SER A 109 23.26 12.68 52.98
C SER A 109 22.10 11.80 52.52
N SER A 110 21.20 12.39 51.74
CA SER A 110 20.21 11.66 50.95
C SER A 110 20.90 10.67 50.02
N PHE A 111 20.36 9.45 49.92
CA PHE A 111 20.79 8.46 48.93
C PHE A 111 20.82 9.09 47.53
N PRO A 112 21.85 8.82 46.70
CA PRO A 112 21.84 9.25 45.31
C PRO A 112 20.67 8.55 44.60
N SER A 113 19.71 9.34 44.13
CA SER A 113 18.67 8.85 43.24
C SER A 113 19.33 8.28 41.98
N PHE A 114 18.91 7.09 41.54
CA PHE A 114 19.23 6.57 40.22
C PHE A 114 18.58 7.47 39.15
N SER A 115 19.28 8.55 38.79
CA SER A 115 18.92 9.41 37.67
C SER A 115 19.19 8.69 36.36
N SER A 116 18.15 8.60 35.54
CA SER A 116 18.19 8.50 34.07
C SER A 116 19.39 7.80 33.43
N PHE A 117 19.15 6.58 32.93
CA PHE A 117 19.77 6.21 31.66
C PHE A 117 19.30 7.22 30.60
N ASP A 118 20.17 8.15 30.20
CA ASP A 118 19.93 9.15 29.15
C ASP A 118 19.86 8.49 27.76
N THR A 119 18.83 7.68 27.58
CA THR A 119 18.39 7.17 26.28
C THR A 119 17.62 8.29 25.58
N VAL A 120 18.36 9.29 25.09
CA VAL A 120 17.81 10.38 24.28
C VAL A 120 17.12 9.77 23.07
N SER A 121 15.78 9.78 23.08
CA SER A 121 14.99 9.15 22.02
C SER A 121 15.35 9.74 20.65
N PRO A 122 15.31 8.95 19.56
CA PRO A 122 15.57 9.46 18.22
C PRO A 122 14.70 10.67 17.84
N LEU A 123 13.49 10.75 18.40
CA LEU A 123 12.57 11.88 18.24
C LEU A 123 13.08 13.15 18.95
N SER A 124 13.63 13.03 20.17
CA SER A 124 14.24 14.16 20.86
C SER A 124 15.56 14.62 20.22
N LEU A 125 16.34 13.72 19.60
CA LEU A 125 17.50 14.10 18.77
C LEU A 125 17.06 14.85 17.49
N ALA A 126 15.97 14.42 16.84
CA ALA A 126 15.45 15.06 15.64
C ALA A 126 14.77 16.42 15.92
N SER A 127 14.05 16.53 17.05
CA SER A 127 13.51 17.80 17.54
C SER A 127 14.63 18.81 17.86
N ARG A 128 15.78 18.38 18.41
CA ARG A 128 16.96 19.24 18.58
C ARG A 128 17.55 19.75 17.25
N ARG A 129 17.38 19.02 16.13
CA ARG A 129 17.79 19.48 14.78
C ARG A 129 16.80 20.46 14.14
N HIS A 130 15.53 20.44 14.59
CA HIS A 130 14.47 21.30 14.08
C HIS A 130 13.68 21.90 15.27
N PRO A 131 14.22 22.92 15.96
CA PRO A 131 13.68 23.42 17.23
C PRO A 131 12.25 23.98 17.13
N ASN A 132 11.81 24.37 15.93
CA ASN A 132 10.47 24.89 15.66
C ASN A 132 9.47 23.78 15.28
N THR A 133 9.71 22.53 15.67
CA THR A 133 8.80 21.40 15.40
C THR A 133 7.95 21.03 16.61
N ALA A 134 6.73 20.58 16.35
CA ALA A 134 5.82 20.04 17.37
C ALA A 134 5.28 18.67 16.95
N SER A 135 4.87 17.86 17.92
CA SER A 135 4.19 16.60 17.63
C SER A 135 2.75 16.87 17.14
N PRO A 136 2.22 16.08 16.20
CA PRO A 136 0.81 16.13 15.85
C PRO A 136 -0.05 15.50 16.96
N PRO A 137 -1.37 15.74 16.97
CA PRO A 137 -2.32 14.97 17.76
C PRO A 137 -2.11 13.46 17.61
N ARG A 138 -2.18 12.70 18.71
CA ARG A 138 -1.98 11.24 18.73
C ARG A 138 -3.33 10.56 18.95
N ILE A 139 -3.61 9.51 18.18
CA ILE A 139 -4.74 8.60 18.46
C ILE A 139 -4.52 7.98 19.86
N PRO A 140 -5.47 8.13 20.81
CA PRO A 140 -5.40 7.49 22.11
C PRO A 140 -5.23 5.99 21.97
N SER A 141 -4.33 5.41 22.77
CA SER A 141 -4.02 3.98 22.71
C SER A 141 -3.70 3.45 24.10
N ILE A 142 -4.35 2.34 24.45
CA ILE A 142 -4.22 1.64 25.74
C ILE A 142 -2.82 1.00 25.86
N ASP A 143 -2.25 0.57 24.74
CA ASP A 143 -0.88 0.07 24.63
C ASP A 143 -0.02 1.11 23.89
N PRO A 144 0.56 2.09 24.60
CA PRO A 144 1.30 3.16 23.95
C PRO A 144 2.63 2.71 23.32
N ILE A 145 3.07 1.47 23.56
CA ILE A 145 4.35 0.91 23.08
C ILE A 145 4.17 0.17 21.75
N PHE A 146 3.26 -0.82 21.67
CA PHE A 146 3.04 -1.59 20.45
C PHE A 146 1.74 -1.22 19.70
N GLY A 147 0.85 -0.42 20.31
CA GLY A 147 -0.39 0.03 19.70
C GLY A 147 -1.37 -1.11 19.37
N LEU A 148 -1.32 -2.23 20.10
CA LEU A 148 -2.10 -3.45 19.78
C LEU A 148 -3.61 -3.19 19.72
N ASP A 149 -4.13 -2.28 20.55
CA ASP A 149 -5.53 -1.86 20.53
C ASP A 149 -5.89 -1.09 19.23
N THR A 150 -5.00 -0.21 18.76
CA THR A 150 -5.19 0.48 17.46
C THR A 150 -5.17 -0.49 16.29
N ILE A 151 -4.35 -1.55 16.36
CA ILE A 151 -4.30 -2.64 15.37
C ILE A 151 -5.60 -3.46 15.40
N ILE A 152 -6.09 -3.83 16.59
CA ILE A 152 -7.35 -4.56 16.74
C ILE A 152 -8.52 -3.72 16.19
N SER A 153 -8.53 -2.41 16.44
CA SER A 153 -9.52 -1.48 15.86
C SER A 153 -9.41 -1.38 14.34
N ASP A 154 -8.21 -1.36 13.76
CA ASP A 154 -7.97 -1.37 12.31
C ASP A 154 -8.48 -2.66 11.66
N LEU A 155 -8.12 -3.81 12.24
CA LEU A 155 -8.57 -5.14 11.78
C LEU A 155 -10.09 -5.31 11.91
N LYS A 156 -10.70 -4.79 12.98
CA LYS A 156 -12.15 -4.75 13.14
C LYS A 156 -12.80 -3.91 12.04
N SER A 157 -12.32 -2.69 11.81
CA SER A 157 -12.84 -1.79 10.75
C SER A 157 -12.74 -2.42 9.36
N ARG A 158 -11.64 -3.12 9.05
CA ARG A 158 -11.48 -3.87 7.78
C ARG A 158 -12.43 -5.05 7.67
N LYS A 159 -12.67 -5.78 8.77
CA LYS A 159 -13.63 -6.89 8.82
C LYS A 159 -15.07 -6.39 8.58
N GLU A 160 -15.38 -5.22 9.12
CA GLU A 160 -16.69 -4.56 9.03
C GLU A 160 -16.88 -3.73 7.74
N LYS A 161 -15.88 -3.68 6.85
CA LYS A 161 -15.89 -2.92 5.59
C LYS A 161 -16.11 -1.41 5.79
N LYS A 162 -15.43 -0.85 6.79
CA LYS A 162 -15.52 0.58 7.19
C LYS A 162 -14.15 1.21 7.42
N LYS A 163 -13.04 0.64 6.94
CA LYS A 163 -11.70 1.15 7.23
C LYS A 163 -11.46 2.53 6.60
N VAL A 164 -11.95 2.80 5.38
CA VAL A 164 -11.82 4.14 4.79
C VAL A 164 -12.71 5.14 5.53
N GLU A 165 -13.97 4.79 5.79
CA GLU A 165 -14.93 5.60 6.57
C GLU A 165 -14.39 5.96 7.96
N THR A 166 -13.91 4.97 8.74
CA THR A 166 -13.27 5.19 10.04
C THR A 166 -12.06 6.12 9.95
N THR A 167 -11.25 6.00 8.89
CA THR A 167 -10.07 6.87 8.70
C THR A 167 -10.49 8.29 8.30
N TYR A 168 -11.58 8.45 7.53
CA TYR A 168 -12.16 9.75 7.22
C TYR A 168 -12.70 10.44 8.48
N ALA A 169 -13.49 9.73 9.30
CA ALA A 169 -14.01 10.23 10.57
C ALA A 169 -12.90 10.62 11.58
N GLN A 170 -11.74 9.95 11.55
CA GLN A 170 -10.59 10.32 12.38
C GLN A 170 -10.05 11.73 12.07
N PHE A 171 -10.13 12.23 10.83
CA PHE A 171 -9.69 13.60 10.51
C PHE A 171 -10.60 14.67 11.13
N ALA A 172 -11.88 14.37 11.40
CA ALA A 172 -12.77 15.27 12.13
C ALA A 172 -12.42 15.33 13.64
N LEU A 173 -11.91 14.23 14.21
CA LEU A 173 -11.57 14.12 15.63
C LEU A 173 -10.17 14.63 15.96
N TYR A 174 -9.19 14.41 15.08
CA TYR A 174 -7.76 14.70 15.33
C TYR A 174 -7.18 15.76 14.40
N GLY A 175 -8.00 16.39 13.55
CA GLY A 175 -7.57 17.37 12.55
C GLY A 175 -6.89 16.74 11.32
N LYS A 176 -6.44 17.59 10.38
CA LYS A 176 -5.91 17.17 9.06
C LYS A 176 -4.63 16.33 9.11
N THR A 177 -3.96 16.22 10.27
CA THR A 177 -2.77 15.37 10.45
C THR A 177 -2.70 14.84 11.89
N PHE A 178 -2.50 13.54 12.07
CA PHE A 178 -2.40 12.88 13.37
C PHE A 178 -1.39 11.71 13.35
N ALA A 179 -1.01 11.20 14.53
CA ALA A 179 -0.08 10.08 14.68
C ALA A 179 -0.69 8.85 15.37
N SER A 180 -0.22 7.67 14.97
CA SER A 180 -0.50 6.37 15.59
C SER A 180 0.77 5.52 15.66
N TYR A 181 0.75 4.42 16.42
CA TYR A 181 1.92 3.58 16.67
C TYR A 181 1.65 2.06 16.45
N PRO A 182 1.05 1.65 15.30
CA PRO A 182 0.81 0.24 15.02
C PRO A 182 2.11 -0.56 15.00
N PHE A 183 2.16 -1.65 15.77
CA PHE A 183 3.34 -2.49 15.99
C PHE A 183 4.55 -1.70 16.50
N GLY A 184 4.30 -0.62 17.27
CA GLY A 184 5.30 0.31 17.77
C GLY A 184 5.97 1.19 16.71
N ARG A 185 5.53 1.12 15.46
CA ARG A 185 6.05 1.94 14.38
C ARG A 185 5.24 3.24 14.26
N ARG A 186 5.89 4.38 14.49
CA ARG A 186 5.26 5.69 14.33
C ARG A 186 4.76 5.86 12.89
N THR A 187 3.46 6.11 12.78
CA THR A 187 2.73 6.32 11.53
C THR A 187 2.02 7.66 11.63
N ILE A 188 2.42 8.62 10.79
CA ILE A 188 1.79 9.93 10.68
C ILE A 188 0.80 9.87 9.51
N THR A 189 -0.47 10.14 9.79
CA THR A 189 -1.56 10.13 8.82
C THR A 189 -1.99 11.56 8.51
N THR A 190 -2.12 11.94 7.24
CA THR A 190 -2.47 13.31 6.81
C THR A 190 -3.47 13.33 5.65
N CYS A 191 -4.29 14.37 5.57
CA CYS A 191 -5.08 14.72 4.39
C CYS A 191 -4.77 16.14 3.88
N ASP A 192 -3.74 16.80 4.43
CA ASP A 192 -3.35 18.15 4.04
C ASP A 192 -2.57 18.15 2.70
N PRO A 193 -3.08 18.79 1.63
CA PRO A 193 -2.44 18.75 0.32
C PRO A 193 -1.04 19.38 0.32
N ARG A 194 -0.72 20.27 1.27
CA ARG A 194 0.61 20.90 1.40
C ARG A 194 1.64 19.90 1.89
N ASN A 195 1.26 19.05 2.86
CA ASN A 195 2.09 17.92 3.27
C ASN A 195 2.25 16.92 2.12
N VAL A 196 1.19 16.63 1.36
CA VAL A 196 1.27 15.70 0.21
C VAL A 196 2.17 16.22 -0.91
N GLN A 197 2.07 17.51 -1.26
CA GLN A 197 2.99 18.17 -2.19
C GLN A 197 4.45 18.06 -1.74
N PHE A 198 4.71 18.29 -0.45
CA PHE A 198 6.06 18.20 0.12
C PHE A 198 6.63 16.78 0.00
N ILE A 199 5.82 15.77 0.35
CA ILE A 199 6.18 14.34 0.30
C ILE A 199 6.41 13.83 -1.13
N LEU A 200 5.65 14.33 -2.11
CA LEU A 200 5.66 13.81 -3.49
C LEU A 200 6.49 14.65 -4.46
N SER A 201 6.80 15.91 -4.13
CA SER A 201 7.50 16.85 -5.02
C SER A 201 8.69 17.52 -4.34
N THR A 202 8.49 18.27 -3.25
CA THR A 202 9.53 19.16 -2.70
C THR A 202 10.73 18.39 -2.13
N GLU A 203 10.47 17.31 -1.40
CA GLU A 203 11.47 16.52 -0.66
C GLU A 203 11.32 15.02 -0.97
N ALA A 204 10.87 14.71 -2.19
CA ALA A 204 10.43 13.37 -2.61
C ALA A 204 11.50 12.28 -2.42
N GLU A 205 12.79 12.62 -2.56
CA GLU A 205 13.91 11.70 -2.38
C GLU A 205 14.04 11.19 -0.93
N LYS A 206 13.52 11.95 0.05
CA LYS A 206 13.48 11.54 1.46
C LYS A 206 12.30 10.61 1.78
N PHE A 207 11.43 10.31 0.83
CA PHE A 207 10.19 9.54 1.03
C PHE A 207 10.09 8.33 0.07
N GLY A 208 10.58 7.18 0.53
CA GLY A 208 10.67 5.94 -0.21
C GLY A 208 9.39 5.07 -0.24
N ASN A 209 9.36 4.15 -1.19
CA ASN A 209 8.36 3.10 -1.33
C ASN A 209 8.88 1.74 -0.82
N ALA A 210 10.17 1.44 -1.04
CA ALA A 210 10.74 0.11 -0.86
C ALA A 210 10.59 -0.45 0.56
N PRO A 211 10.83 0.30 1.66
CA PRO A 211 10.70 -0.28 3.01
C PRO A 211 9.27 -0.68 3.42
N VAL A 212 8.25 -0.26 2.66
CA VAL A 212 6.86 -0.74 2.79
C VAL A 212 6.51 -1.78 1.72
N ARG A 213 7.07 -1.64 0.51
CA ARG A 213 6.76 -2.49 -0.65
C ARG A 213 7.72 -3.67 -0.84
N GLU A 214 8.71 -3.89 0.02
CA GLU A 214 9.58 -5.09 -0.03
C GLU A 214 8.76 -6.40 0.00
N ALA A 215 7.59 -6.38 0.66
CA ALA A 215 6.63 -7.48 0.65
C ALA A 215 6.08 -7.85 -0.76
N THR A 216 6.20 -6.97 -1.76
CA THR A 216 5.77 -7.23 -3.14
C THR A 216 6.88 -7.84 -4.00
N VAL A 217 8.16 -7.70 -3.63
CA VAL A 217 9.33 -8.04 -4.48
C VAL A 217 9.32 -9.51 -4.90
N SER A 218 8.93 -10.42 -4.01
CA SER A 218 8.82 -11.86 -4.33
C SER A 218 7.69 -12.21 -5.31
N MET A 219 6.79 -11.28 -5.64
CA MET A 219 5.72 -11.46 -6.64
C MET A 219 5.95 -10.62 -7.90
N LEU A 220 6.44 -9.38 -7.75
CA LEU A 220 6.60 -8.42 -8.84
C LEU A 220 8.02 -8.34 -9.42
N GLY A 221 9.02 -8.91 -8.73
CA GLY A 221 10.41 -8.54 -8.96
C GLY A 221 10.73 -7.12 -8.46
N ARG A 222 11.86 -6.55 -8.87
CA ARG A 222 12.26 -5.16 -8.58
C ARG A 222 11.91 -4.25 -9.76
N GLY A 223 11.20 -3.15 -9.50
CA GLY A 223 10.72 -2.30 -10.58
C GLY A 223 10.03 -1.02 -10.13
N ILE A 224 9.37 -0.38 -11.11
CA ILE A 224 8.76 0.96 -10.98
C ILE A 224 7.79 1.12 -9.80
N ILE A 225 7.19 0.03 -9.30
CA ILE A 225 6.25 0.05 -8.17
C ILE A 225 6.95 0.06 -6.81
N ASN A 226 8.01 -0.74 -6.64
CA ASN A 226 8.53 -1.10 -5.31
C ASN A 226 9.97 -0.68 -5.03
N SER A 227 10.75 -0.33 -6.05
CA SER A 227 12.12 0.16 -5.87
C SER A 227 12.18 1.65 -5.50
N ASP A 228 13.35 2.12 -5.07
CA ASP A 228 13.69 3.53 -4.81
C ASP A 228 15.02 3.89 -5.50
N GLY A 229 15.34 5.19 -5.57
CA GLY A 229 16.61 5.68 -6.13
C GLY A 229 16.87 5.27 -7.59
N GLU A 230 18.11 4.87 -7.87
CA GLU A 230 18.61 4.54 -9.23
C GLU A 230 17.91 3.32 -9.86
N GLU A 231 17.49 2.36 -9.05
CA GLU A 231 16.74 1.20 -9.54
C GLU A 231 15.34 1.61 -10.02
N TRP A 232 14.68 2.49 -9.26
CA TRP A 232 13.40 3.07 -9.66
C TRP A 232 13.52 3.96 -10.91
N ARG A 233 14.60 4.76 -11.01
CA ARG A 233 14.82 5.64 -12.18
C ARG A 233 14.97 4.83 -13.46
N ARG A 234 15.90 3.87 -13.49
CA ARG A 234 16.11 2.97 -14.65
C ARG A 234 14.84 2.21 -15.04
N SER A 235 14.13 1.65 -14.06
CA SER A 235 12.85 0.98 -14.28
C SER A 235 11.79 1.90 -14.89
N ARG A 236 11.78 3.18 -14.49
CA ARG A 236 10.87 4.19 -15.06
C ARG A 236 11.28 4.60 -16.46
N GLU A 237 12.56 4.87 -16.71
CA GLU A 237 13.08 5.25 -18.03
C GLU A 237 12.79 4.17 -19.08
N LEU A 238 12.99 2.90 -18.73
CA LEU A 238 12.68 1.75 -19.58
C LEU A 238 11.19 1.61 -19.93
N VAL A 239 10.28 2.02 -19.03
CA VAL A 239 8.83 1.79 -19.14
C VAL A 239 8.04 3.04 -19.58
N MET A 240 8.61 4.25 -19.48
CA MET A 240 7.93 5.49 -19.87
C MET A 240 7.59 5.60 -21.38
N PRO A 241 8.45 5.18 -22.34
CA PRO A 241 8.16 5.30 -23.79
C PRO A 241 6.87 4.59 -24.23
N THR A 242 6.51 3.52 -23.53
CA THR A 242 5.26 2.75 -23.68
C THR A 242 4.00 3.60 -23.56
N PHE A 243 4.02 4.64 -22.72
CA PHE A 243 2.84 5.46 -22.43
C PHE A 243 2.83 6.77 -23.23
N THR A 244 3.50 6.80 -24.38
CA THR A 244 3.42 7.90 -25.34
C THR A 244 2.07 7.92 -26.07
N ARG A 245 1.59 9.12 -26.41
CA ARG A 245 0.29 9.36 -27.06
C ARG A 245 0.05 8.52 -28.31
N ALA A 246 1.10 8.26 -29.10
CA ALA A 246 1.03 7.46 -30.31
C ALA A 246 0.65 5.99 -30.04
N ARG A 247 1.12 5.39 -28.93
CA ARG A 247 0.79 4.01 -28.54
C ARG A 247 -0.57 3.93 -27.83
N ILE A 248 -0.92 4.96 -27.07
CA ILE A 248 -2.25 5.07 -26.43
C ILE A 248 -3.38 5.23 -27.45
N ALA A 249 -3.09 5.77 -28.63
CA ALA A 249 -4.04 5.92 -29.73
C ALA A 249 -4.37 4.60 -30.47
N GLU A 250 -3.79 3.46 -30.07
CA GLU A 250 -4.05 2.14 -30.66
C GLU A 250 -5.45 1.60 -30.30
N ARG A 251 -6.45 2.20 -30.97
CA ARG A 251 -7.87 1.96 -30.74
C ARG A 251 -8.30 0.55 -31.15
N GLU A 252 -7.78 0.03 -32.25
CA GLU A 252 -8.34 -1.14 -32.95
C GLU A 252 -8.19 -2.45 -32.15
N GLY A 253 -7.04 -2.64 -31.50
CA GLY A 253 -6.84 -3.74 -30.56
C GLY A 253 -7.80 -3.67 -29.37
N PHE A 254 -8.00 -2.47 -28.80
CA PHE A 254 -8.94 -2.29 -27.68
C PHE A 254 -10.40 -2.48 -28.09
N GLU A 255 -10.79 -1.95 -29.26
CA GLU A 255 -12.14 -2.08 -29.81
C GLU A 255 -12.56 -3.55 -29.97
N ARG A 256 -11.65 -4.43 -30.38
CA ARG A 256 -11.89 -5.88 -30.49
C ARG A 256 -12.39 -6.47 -29.17
N HIS A 257 -11.76 -6.10 -28.06
CA HIS A 257 -12.13 -6.57 -26.71
C HIS A 257 -13.42 -5.95 -26.22
N VAL A 258 -13.63 -4.65 -26.46
CA VAL A 258 -14.86 -3.96 -26.06
C VAL A 258 -16.07 -4.45 -26.85
N ARG A 259 -15.92 -4.72 -28.15
CA ARG A 259 -16.95 -5.35 -28.98
C ARG A 259 -17.28 -6.77 -28.49
N ARG A 260 -16.28 -7.61 -28.20
CA ARG A 260 -16.52 -8.96 -27.64
C ARG A 260 -17.28 -8.87 -26.32
N PHE A 261 -16.94 -7.91 -25.45
CA PHE A 261 -17.63 -7.71 -24.18
C PHE A 261 -19.09 -7.33 -24.38
N LEU A 262 -19.36 -6.36 -25.27
CA LEU A 262 -20.71 -5.93 -25.63
C LEU A 262 -21.52 -7.05 -26.27
N GLU A 263 -20.93 -7.86 -27.15
CA GLU A 263 -21.58 -9.08 -27.67
C GLU A 263 -21.87 -10.10 -26.55
N GLY A 264 -20.95 -10.29 -25.61
CA GLY A 264 -21.15 -11.15 -24.44
C GLY A 264 -22.26 -10.65 -23.51
N LEU A 265 -22.42 -9.33 -23.36
CA LEU A 265 -23.58 -8.72 -22.70
C LEU A 265 -24.86 -8.96 -23.51
N ARG A 266 -24.83 -8.74 -24.83
CA ARG A 266 -25.98 -8.98 -25.72
C ARG A 266 -26.48 -10.42 -25.60
N ARG A 267 -25.60 -11.43 -25.59
CA ARG A 267 -25.97 -12.86 -25.44
C ARG A 267 -26.56 -13.20 -24.07
N ARG A 268 -26.15 -12.50 -23.00
CA ARG A 268 -26.60 -12.76 -21.61
C ARG A 268 -27.93 -12.08 -21.22
N GLY A 269 -28.39 -11.07 -21.97
CA GLY A 269 -29.66 -10.38 -21.74
C GLY A 269 -29.64 -9.46 -20.50
N GLU A 270 -30.80 -9.24 -19.86
CA GLU A 270 -30.89 -8.52 -18.58
C GLU A 270 -30.36 -9.37 -17.40
N GLY A 271 -29.05 -9.62 -17.39
CA GLY A 271 -28.35 -10.38 -16.35
C GLY A 271 -27.03 -9.71 -15.97
N GLY A 272 -26.66 -9.76 -14.69
CA GLY A 272 -25.55 -8.99 -14.14
C GLY A 272 -24.21 -9.27 -14.84
N GLY A 273 -23.65 -8.25 -15.48
CA GLY A 273 -22.30 -8.25 -16.02
C GLY A 273 -21.34 -7.48 -15.12
N GLY A 274 -20.10 -7.97 -15.00
CA GLY A 274 -19.00 -7.15 -14.52
C GLY A 274 -18.81 -5.95 -15.45
N GLY A 275 -18.52 -4.77 -14.89
CA GLY A 275 -18.42 -3.52 -15.66
C GLY A 275 -17.16 -3.42 -16.50
N GLY A 276 -17.03 -4.24 -17.56
CA GLY A 276 -15.93 -4.20 -18.53
C GLY A 276 -14.57 -4.70 -18.02
N PHE A 277 -14.53 -5.38 -16.88
CA PHE A 277 -13.30 -5.87 -16.25
C PHE A 277 -12.50 -6.79 -17.19
N GLU A 278 -13.19 -7.74 -17.81
CA GLU A 278 -12.62 -8.77 -18.66
C GLU A 278 -12.06 -8.18 -19.97
N ALA A 279 -12.68 -7.13 -20.51
CA ALA A 279 -12.17 -6.42 -21.69
C ALA A 279 -10.85 -5.66 -21.41
N ILE A 280 -10.76 -5.00 -20.25
CA ILE A 280 -9.52 -4.33 -19.80
C ILE A 280 -8.41 -5.36 -19.53
N LEU A 281 -8.77 -6.51 -18.95
CA LEU A 281 -7.82 -7.58 -18.69
C LEU A 281 -7.27 -8.18 -20.00
N ASP A 282 -8.14 -8.55 -20.92
CA ASP A 282 -7.79 -9.16 -22.20
C ASP A 282 -6.93 -8.21 -23.06
N ALA A 283 -7.28 -6.92 -23.09
CA ALA A 283 -6.49 -5.88 -23.73
C ALA A 283 -5.14 -5.64 -23.05
N SER A 284 -5.08 -5.69 -21.71
CA SER A 284 -3.82 -5.57 -20.97
C SER A 284 -2.87 -6.73 -21.27
N SER A 285 -3.38 -7.96 -21.40
CA SER A 285 -2.56 -9.11 -21.81
C SER A 285 -2.04 -8.98 -23.23
N GLU A 286 -2.88 -8.60 -24.21
CA GLU A 286 -2.46 -8.44 -25.61
C GLU A 286 -1.43 -7.31 -25.75
N PHE A 287 -1.65 -6.17 -25.08
CA PHE A 287 -0.69 -5.05 -25.05
C PHE A 287 0.67 -5.41 -24.44
N ILE A 288 0.69 -6.30 -23.42
CA ILE A 288 1.92 -6.61 -22.68
C ILE A 288 2.69 -7.79 -23.29
N PHE A 289 1.99 -8.85 -23.69
CA PHE A 289 2.55 -10.12 -24.13
C PHE A 289 2.35 -10.41 -25.63
N GLY A 290 1.50 -9.66 -26.32
CA GLY A 290 1.09 -9.96 -27.71
C GLY A 290 0.03 -11.06 -27.82
N GLU A 291 -0.41 -11.63 -26.70
CA GLU A 291 -1.40 -12.70 -26.61
C GLU A 291 -2.48 -12.29 -25.60
N SER A 292 -3.75 -12.39 -25.97
CA SER A 292 -4.85 -12.18 -25.03
C SER A 292 -5.01 -13.38 -24.09
N PHE A 293 -5.53 -13.15 -22.88
CA PHE A 293 -5.97 -14.25 -22.04
C PHE A 293 -7.32 -14.84 -22.44
N ASP A 294 -8.12 -14.16 -23.28
CA ASP A 294 -9.47 -14.58 -23.66
C ASP A 294 -10.40 -14.84 -22.45
N SER A 295 -10.26 -14.05 -21.37
CA SER A 295 -11.03 -14.19 -20.13
C SER A 295 -12.54 -14.01 -20.34
N GLN A 296 -12.93 -13.38 -21.44
CA GLN A 296 -14.32 -13.22 -21.87
C GLN A 296 -14.97 -14.49 -22.46
N LEU A 297 -14.20 -15.52 -22.84
CA LEU A 297 -14.72 -16.69 -23.57
C LEU A 297 -15.23 -17.84 -22.69
N GLY A 298 -15.12 -17.75 -21.36
CA GLY A 298 -15.60 -18.81 -20.47
C GLY A 298 -14.74 -20.07 -20.56
N ASP A 299 -15.22 -21.11 -21.26
CA ASP A 299 -14.53 -22.40 -21.33
C ASP A 299 -13.38 -22.42 -22.35
N GLU A 300 -13.44 -21.63 -23.43
CA GLU A 300 -12.31 -21.46 -24.38
C GLU A 300 -11.19 -20.57 -23.83
N HIS A 301 -11.33 -20.05 -22.60
CA HIS A 301 -10.31 -19.25 -21.92
C HIS A 301 -9.02 -20.05 -21.74
N SER A 302 -7.92 -19.52 -22.30
CA SER A 302 -6.56 -20.09 -22.25
C SER A 302 -6.24 -20.68 -20.89
N ILE A 303 -5.91 -21.98 -20.84
CA ILE A 303 -5.61 -22.70 -19.58
C ILE A 303 -4.44 -22.00 -18.85
N GLU A 304 -3.40 -21.63 -19.59
CA GLU A 304 -2.23 -20.94 -19.04
C GLU A 304 -2.56 -19.52 -18.57
N GLY A 305 -3.44 -18.82 -19.29
CA GLY A 305 -3.99 -17.54 -18.86
C GLY A 305 -4.78 -17.68 -17.56
N ARG A 306 -5.71 -18.64 -17.48
CA ARG A 306 -6.53 -18.94 -16.31
C ARG A 306 -5.69 -19.20 -15.06
N ASP A 307 -4.68 -20.07 -15.20
CA ASP A 307 -3.76 -20.40 -14.11
C ASP A 307 -2.91 -19.20 -13.68
N PHE A 308 -2.40 -18.41 -14.63
CA PHE A 308 -1.70 -17.16 -14.34
C PHE A 308 -2.59 -16.16 -13.59
N LEU A 309 -3.83 -15.95 -14.04
CA LEU A 309 -4.78 -15.02 -13.43
C LEU A 309 -5.14 -15.43 -12.00
N ALA A 310 -5.35 -16.73 -11.75
CA ALA A 310 -5.65 -17.29 -10.45
C ALA A 310 -4.44 -17.20 -9.50
N ALA A 311 -3.25 -17.58 -9.98
CA ALA A 311 -2.01 -17.45 -9.23
C ALA A 311 -1.74 -16.00 -8.79
N PHE A 312 -1.98 -15.04 -9.68
CA PHE A 312 -1.82 -13.61 -9.43
C PHE A 312 -2.75 -13.09 -8.33
N ALA A 313 -4.05 -13.41 -8.40
CA ALA A 313 -5.05 -12.98 -7.43
C ALA A 313 -4.81 -13.56 -6.01
N ASP A 314 -4.43 -14.84 -5.94
CA ASP A 314 -4.01 -15.49 -4.70
C ASP A 314 -2.74 -14.82 -4.13
N ALA A 315 -1.75 -14.54 -4.99
CA ALA A 315 -0.48 -13.97 -4.56
C ALA A 315 -0.65 -12.53 -4.02
N GLN A 316 -1.48 -11.71 -4.67
CA GLN A 316 -1.85 -10.36 -4.18
C GLN A 316 -2.47 -10.40 -2.79
N THR A 317 -3.31 -11.39 -2.50
CA THR A 317 -3.96 -11.55 -1.18
C THR A 317 -2.91 -11.74 -0.08
N VAL A 318 -1.89 -12.57 -0.32
CA VAL A 318 -0.78 -12.78 0.63
C VAL A 318 0.13 -11.56 0.72
N VAL A 319 0.40 -10.87 -0.39
CA VAL A 319 1.17 -9.61 -0.40
C VAL A 319 0.48 -8.53 0.44
N GLY A 320 -0.83 -8.34 0.30
CA GLY A 320 -1.60 -7.38 1.10
C GLY A 320 -1.53 -7.66 2.61
N MET A 321 -1.61 -8.94 3.00
CA MET A 321 -1.39 -9.36 4.39
C MET A 321 0.05 -9.07 4.86
N ARG A 322 1.07 -9.41 4.05
CA ARG A 322 2.47 -9.15 4.40
C ARG A 322 2.77 -7.66 4.59
N ILE A 323 2.17 -6.79 3.79
CA ILE A 323 2.25 -5.32 3.98
C ILE A 323 1.61 -4.91 5.32
N ALA A 324 0.42 -5.45 5.65
CA ALA A 324 -0.28 -5.13 6.89
C ALA A 324 0.45 -5.62 8.16
N PHE A 325 1.06 -6.81 8.13
CA PHE A 325 1.86 -7.34 9.25
C PHE A 325 3.30 -6.81 9.29
N GLY A 326 3.78 -6.18 8.21
CA GLY A 326 5.11 -5.60 8.11
C GLY A 326 6.21 -6.58 8.53
N ARG A 327 7.01 -6.19 9.54
CA ARG A 327 8.11 -7.02 10.05
C ARG A 327 7.65 -8.33 10.69
N LEU A 328 6.40 -8.47 11.13
CA LEU A 328 5.87 -9.72 11.72
C LEU A 328 5.43 -10.76 10.67
N SER A 329 5.51 -10.43 9.36
CA SER A 329 5.13 -11.36 8.29
C SER A 329 5.95 -12.65 8.23
N TYR A 330 7.11 -12.74 8.90
CA TYR A 330 7.85 -14.01 9.03
C TYR A 330 7.07 -15.11 9.78
N LEU A 331 6.04 -14.73 10.56
CA LEU A 331 5.17 -15.68 11.26
C LEU A 331 4.20 -16.38 10.29
N MET A 332 3.95 -15.81 9.11
CA MET A 332 3.13 -16.38 8.05
C MET A 332 3.89 -17.46 7.27
N ARG A 333 4.26 -18.57 7.94
CA ARG A 333 4.94 -19.74 7.34
C ARG A 333 4.00 -20.95 7.25
N ASP A 334 2.76 -20.71 6.88
CA ASP A 334 1.72 -21.73 6.72
C ASP A 334 1.71 -22.32 5.28
N GLU A 335 0.74 -23.19 5.01
CA GLU A 335 0.50 -23.75 3.68
C GLU A 335 0.21 -22.66 2.63
N LYS A 336 -0.45 -21.56 3.02
CA LYS A 336 -0.71 -20.43 2.12
C LYS A 336 0.57 -19.75 1.68
N PHE A 337 1.58 -19.65 2.56
CA PHE A 337 2.90 -19.17 2.17
C PHE A 337 3.68 -20.15 1.27
N ARG A 338 3.37 -21.46 1.32
CA ARG A 338 3.87 -22.43 0.33
C ARG A 338 3.20 -22.22 -1.03
N LYS A 339 1.87 -22.15 -1.07
CA LYS A 339 1.10 -21.87 -2.30
C LYS A 339 1.48 -20.51 -2.91
N TYR A 340 1.68 -19.49 -2.07
CA TYR A 340 2.17 -18.17 -2.47
C TYR A 340 3.45 -18.24 -3.30
N ARG A 341 4.46 -19.01 -2.84
CA ARG A 341 5.72 -19.16 -3.58
C ARG A 341 5.50 -19.88 -4.91
N GLN A 342 4.73 -20.97 -4.92
CA GLN A 342 4.37 -21.69 -6.16
C GLN A 342 3.66 -20.77 -7.18
N ASN A 343 2.78 -19.89 -6.71
CA ASN A 343 2.10 -18.91 -7.53
C ASN A 343 3.08 -17.86 -8.09
N CYS A 344 3.99 -17.33 -7.27
CA CYS A 344 5.05 -16.44 -7.75
C CYS A 344 5.95 -17.11 -8.81
N ASP A 345 6.32 -18.39 -8.60
CA ASP A 345 7.10 -19.17 -9.55
C ASP A 345 6.33 -19.45 -10.86
N LEU A 346 5.00 -19.60 -10.79
CA LEU A 346 4.14 -19.70 -11.98
C LEU A 346 4.10 -18.38 -12.75
N ILE A 347 3.82 -17.26 -12.07
CA ILE A 347 3.79 -15.91 -12.65
C ILE A 347 5.12 -15.62 -13.36
N ARG A 348 6.25 -15.86 -12.68
CA ARG A 348 7.59 -15.62 -13.24
C ARG A 348 7.89 -16.51 -14.45
N ARG A 349 7.57 -17.80 -14.40
CA ARG A 349 7.77 -18.73 -15.53
C ARG A 349 6.93 -18.35 -16.76
N TYR A 350 5.66 -17.98 -16.54
CA TYR A 350 4.77 -17.53 -17.62
C TYR A 350 5.34 -16.28 -18.31
N THR A 351 5.71 -15.25 -17.54
CA THR A 351 6.31 -14.03 -18.09
C THR A 351 7.65 -14.29 -18.76
N MET A 352 8.51 -15.14 -18.17
CA MET A 352 9.83 -15.46 -18.73
C MET A 352 9.70 -16.08 -20.13
N ARG A 353 8.73 -16.97 -20.35
CA ARG A 353 8.50 -17.58 -21.67
C ARG A 353 8.23 -16.55 -22.77
N HIS A 354 7.47 -15.49 -22.47
CA HIS A 354 7.21 -14.40 -23.40
C HIS A 354 8.47 -13.56 -23.68
N VAL A 355 9.28 -13.29 -22.66
CA VAL A 355 10.59 -12.64 -22.80
C VAL A 355 11.52 -13.46 -23.71
N GLU A 356 11.55 -14.78 -23.53
CA GLU A 356 12.41 -15.67 -24.31
C GLU A 356 11.98 -15.73 -25.78
N ARG A 357 10.67 -15.90 -26.05
CA ARG A 357 10.11 -15.81 -27.41
C ARG A 357 10.42 -14.49 -28.11
N ALA A 358 10.36 -13.36 -27.40
CA ALA A 358 10.64 -12.04 -27.98
C ALA A 358 12.13 -11.85 -28.30
N LEU A 359 13.03 -12.30 -27.42
CA LEU A 359 14.48 -12.29 -27.67
C LEU A 359 14.87 -13.22 -28.83
N GLU A 360 14.23 -14.40 -28.93
CA GLU A 360 14.42 -15.32 -30.06
C GLU A 360 14.04 -14.65 -31.38
N ARG A 361 12.86 -14.03 -31.49
CA ARG A 361 12.43 -13.29 -32.68
C ARG A 361 13.41 -12.17 -33.04
N GLN A 362 13.77 -11.32 -32.07
CA GLN A 362 14.73 -10.24 -32.25
C GLN A 362 16.08 -10.72 -32.79
N SER A 363 16.54 -11.91 -32.38
CA SER A 363 17.80 -12.50 -32.86
C SER A 363 17.72 -13.03 -34.30
N MET A 364 16.51 -13.39 -34.77
CA MET A 364 16.26 -13.90 -36.12
C MET A 364 15.98 -12.77 -37.12
N ASP A 365 15.36 -11.67 -36.68
CA ASP A 365 14.96 -10.50 -37.50
C ASP A 365 16.12 -9.56 -37.89
N GLY A 366 17.34 -10.09 -38.03
CA GLY A 366 18.49 -9.40 -38.64
C GLY A 366 18.29 -9.02 -40.12
N LYS A 367 17.13 -9.33 -40.71
CA LYS A 367 16.70 -8.94 -42.06
C LYS A 367 15.29 -8.34 -41.99
N LYS A 368 15.19 -7.02 -41.87
CA LYS A 368 13.91 -6.31 -41.97
C LYS A 368 13.26 -6.54 -43.33
N THR A 369 11.95 -6.82 -43.33
CA THR A 369 11.03 -6.33 -44.36
C THR A 369 10.32 -5.10 -43.80
N GLU A 370 9.98 -4.14 -44.67
CA GLU A 370 9.37 -2.85 -44.27
C GLU A 370 7.86 -2.95 -43.98
N GLU A 371 7.31 -4.17 -43.96
CA GLU A 371 5.87 -4.45 -43.78
C GLU A 371 5.44 -4.62 -42.31
N ASP A 372 6.36 -4.75 -41.35
CA ASP A 372 6.03 -4.96 -39.93
C ASP A 372 5.65 -3.66 -39.19
N GLN A 373 4.66 -2.93 -39.72
CA GLN A 373 3.93 -1.88 -38.98
C GLN A 373 2.91 -2.53 -38.01
N GLY A 374 3.35 -3.54 -37.26
CA GLY A 374 2.52 -4.34 -36.39
C GLY A 374 2.04 -3.62 -35.11
N THR A 375 1.04 -4.24 -34.48
CA THR A 375 0.48 -3.89 -33.16
C THR A 375 1.57 -3.63 -32.12
N TYR A 376 1.43 -2.60 -31.27
CA TYR A 376 2.43 -2.33 -30.24
C TYR A 376 2.35 -3.37 -29.13
N ILE A 377 3.43 -4.14 -28.98
CA ILE A 377 3.54 -5.20 -27.96
C ILE A 377 4.71 -4.87 -27.04
N LEU A 378 4.43 -4.64 -25.76
CA LEU A 378 5.41 -4.15 -24.79
C LEU A 378 6.66 -5.04 -24.71
N VAL A 379 6.50 -6.36 -24.62
CA VAL A 379 7.66 -7.27 -24.53
C VAL A 379 8.61 -7.16 -25.73
N ASN A 380 8.08 -6.96 -26.94
CA ASN A 380 8.88 -6.79 -28.16
C ASN A 380 9.65 -5.46 -28.19
N GLU A 381 9.22 -4.47 -27.42
CA GLU A 381 9.83 -3.14 -27.36
C GLU A 381 10.87 -3.07 -26.24
N LEU A 382 10.59 -3.67 -25.07
CA LEU A 382 11.55 -3.72 -23.97
C LEU A 382 12.82 -4.52 -24.34
N VAL A 383 12.71 -5.58 -25.16
CA VAL A 383 13.90 -6.33 -25.64
C VAL A 383 14.81 -5.50 -26.56
N LYS A 384 14.33 -4.41 -27.16
CA LYS A 384 15.16 -3.48 -27.95
C LYS A 384 16.07 -2.63 -27.06
N GLU A 385 15.64 -2.37 -25.82
CA GLU A 385 16.36 -1.54 -24.84
C GLU A 385 17.31 -2.37 -23.96
N THR A 386 16.98 -3.64 -23.67
CA THR A 386 17.84 -4.52 -22.87
C THR A 386 17.62 -6.01 -23.15
N THR A 387 18.68 -6.81 -23.00
CA THR A 387 18.64 -8.29 -23.09
C THR A 387 18.63 -8.97 -21.71
N ASP A 388 18.59 -8.21 -20.60
CA ASP A 388 18.47 -8.77 -19.25
C ASP A 388 17.07 -9.37 -19.03
N LYS A 389 16.98 -10.69 -19.26
CA LYS A 389 15.78 -11.50 -19.05
C LYS A 389 15.12 -11.28 -17.69
N ALA A 390 15.89 -11.04 -16.62
CA ALA A 390 15.33 -10.84 -15.29
C ALA A 390 14.73 -9.44 -15.15
N ALA A 391 15.42 -8.40 -15.62
CA ALA A 391 14.90 -7.03 -15.61
C ALA A 391 13.64 -6.87 -16.49
N LEU A 392 13.63 -7.52 -17.67
CA LEU A 392 12.47 -7.58 -18.56
C LEU A 392 11.26 -8.24 -17.89
N CYS A 393 11.46 -9.42 -17.30
CA CYS A 393 10.43 -10.16 -16.58
C CYS A 393 9.85 -9.33 -15.42
N ASP A 394 10.71 -8.68 -14.63
CA ASP A 394 10.32 -7.82 -13.52
C ASP A 394 9.50 -6.61 -13.99
N GLN A 395 9.91 -5.93 -15.08
CA GLN A 395 9.16 -4.78 -15.60
C GLN A 395 7.81 -5.17 -16.20
N LEU A 396 7.72 -6.28 -16.94
CA LEU A 396 6.45 -6.76 -17.50
C LEU A 396 5.44 -7.10 -16.39
N ILE A 397 5.87 -7.76 -15.31
CA ILE A 397 5.00 -8.06 -14.16
C ILE A 397 4.59 -6.77 -13.42
N ASN A 398 5.50 -5.80 -13.29
CA ASN A 398 5.19 -4.49 -12.71
C ASN A 398 4.15 -3.72 -13.55
N VAL A 399 4.29 -3.68 -14.87
CA VAL A 399 3.32 -3.01 -15.77
C VAL A 399 1.98 -3.75 -15.76
N PHE A 400 1.98 -5.08 -15.82
CA PHE A 400 0.78 -5.90 -15.74
C PHE A 400 -0.01 -5.68 -14.44
N PHE A 401 0.69 -5.64 -13.29
CA PHE A 401 0.07 -5.32 -11.99
C PHE A 401 -0.67 -3.97 -12.01
N GLY A 402 -0.09 -2.95 -12.65
CA GLY A 402 -0.70 -1.63 -12.77
C GLY A 402 -1.88 -1.60 -13.75
N GLY A 403 -1.68 -2.17 -14.94
CA GLY A 403 -2.64 -2.13 -16.06
C GLY A 403 -3.89 -2.98 -15.83
N ARG A 404 -3.78 -4.11 -15.14
CA ARG A 404 -4.89 -5.04 -14.89
C ARG A 404 -5.97 -4.45 -13.97
N ASP A 405 -5.70 -4.39 -12.67
CA ASP A 405 -6.78 -4.22 -11.70
C ASP A 405 -7.20 -2.75 -11.53
N THR A 406 -6.31 -1.80 -11.82
CA THR A 406 -6.59 -0.39 -11.53
C THR A 406 -7.63 0.25 -12.46
N PRO A 407 -7.57 0.10 -13.81
CA PRO A 407 -8.59 0.69 -14.68
C PRO A 407 -9.93 -0.07 -14.55
N ALA A 408 -9.86 -1.38 -14.30
CA ALA A 408 -11.03 -2.24 -14.13
C ALA A 408 -11.83 -1.92 -12.85
N VAL A 409 -11.14 -1.64 -11.73
CA VAL A 409 -11.80 -1.14 -10.50
C VAL A 409 -12.33 0.27 -10.66
N VAL A 410 -11.62 1.17 -11.38
CA VAL A 410 -12.15 2.50 -11.71
C VAL A 410 -13.44 2.39 -12.53
N LEU A 411 -13.47 1.55 -13.55
CA LEU A 411 -14.64 1.33 -14.40
C LEU A 411 -15.81 0.72 -13.60
N SER A 412 -15.52 -0.26 -12.74
CA SER A 412 -16.51 -0.87 -11.85
C SER A 412 -17.11 0.15 -10.89
N ASN A 413 -16.28 0.92 -10.17
CA ASN A 413 -16.73 1.96 -9.25
C ASN A 413 -17.52 3.06 -9.98
N PHE A 414 -17.17 3.38 -11.23
CA PHE A 414 -17.91 4.33 -12.05
C PHE A 414 -19.31 3.78 -12.42
N PHE A 415 -19.43 2.52 -12.86
CA PHE A 415 -20.74 1.91 -13.11
C PHE A 415 -21.60 1.76 -11.86
N PHE A 416 -21.00 1.51 -10.69
CA PHE A 416 -21.70 1.54 -9.41
C PHE A 416 -22.38 2.90 -9.16
N LEU A 417 -21.68 4.00 -9.47
CA LEU A 417 -22.20 5.38 -9.32
C LEU A 417 -23.23 5.71 -10.41
N LEU A 418 -22.98 5.37 -11.68
CA LEU A 418 -23.90 5.62 -12.80
C LEU A 418 -25.25 4.91 -12.60
N ALA A 419 -25.23 3.66 -12.14
CA ALA A 419 -26.43 2.87 -11.84
C ALA A 419 -27.34 3.47 -10.75
N ARG A 420 -26.79 4.38 -9.94
CA ARG A 420 -27.47 5.11 -8.86
C ARG A 420 -27.79 6.57 -9.24
N ASN A 421 -27.28 7.03 -10.39
CA ASN A 421 -27.40 8.42 -10.86
C ASN A 421 -27.87 8.45 -12.33
N PRO A 422 -29.09 7.97 -12.64
CA PRO A 422 -29.58 7.86 -14.01
C PRO A 422 -29.60 9.20 -14.77
N LYS A 423 -29.75 10.33 -14.08
CA LYS A 423 -29.63 11.68 -14.69
C LYS A 423 -28.24 11.92 -15.31
N VAL A 424 -27.18 11.46 -14.64
CA VAL A 424 -25.80 11.56 -15.18
C VAL A 424 -25.64 10.64 -16.38
N TRP A 425 -26.18 9.42 -16.31
CA TRP A 425 -26.18 8.49 -17.45
C TRP A 425 -26.89 9.07 -18.68
N SER A 426 -28.11 9.62 -18.53
CA SER A 426 -28.83 10.28 -19.62
C SER A 426 -28.04 11.45 -20.24
N ARG A 427 -27.33 12.24 -19.42
CA ARG A 427 -26.47 13.33 -19.91
C ARG A 427 -25.22 12.84 -20.64
N ILE A 428 -24.61 11.73 -20.19
CA ILE A 428 -23.52 11.07 -20.93
C ILE A 428 -24.03 10.59 -22.29
N ARG A 429 -25.21 9.93 -22.34
CA ARG A 429 -25.83 9.48 -23.59
C ARG A 429 -26.10 10.62 -24.57
N ALA A 430 -26.62 11.74 -24.08
CA ALA A 430 -26.84 12.94 -24.90
C ALA A 430 -25.54 13.58 -25.43
N GLU A 431 -24.42 13.47 -24.71
CA GLU A 431 -23.11 13.97 -25.19
C GLU A 431 -22.49 13.08 -26.29
N VAL A 432 -22.86 11.80 -26.35
CA VAL A 432 -22.33 10.82 -27.32
C VAL A 432 -23.32 10.50 -28.45
N GLU A 433 -24.47 11.18 -28.49
CA GLU A 433 -25.50 10.98 -29.51
C GLU A 433 -24.95 11.29 -30.92
N GLY A 434 -25.27 10.44 -31.89
CA GLY A 434 -24.80 10.55 -33.27
C GLY A 434 -23.35 10.13 -33.50
N LEU A 435 -22.57 9.73 -32.48
CA LEU A 435 -21.23 9.20 -32.67
C LEU A 435 -21.26 7.72 -33.11
N THR A 436 -20.22 7.32 -33.83
CA THR A 436 -19.90 5.93 -34.19
C THR A 436 -18.66 5.45 -33.44
N ALA A 437 -18.38 4.14 -33.46
CA ALA A 437 -17.14 3.60 -32.91
C ALA A 437 -15.89 4.17 -33.62
N ASP A 438 -16.06 4.57 -34.89
CA ASP A 438 -15.00 5.16 -35.70
C ASP A 438 -14.64 6.60 -35.31
N ASP A 439 -15.55 7.33 -34.66
CA ASP A 439 -15.28 8.66 -34.13
C ASP A 439 -14.40 8.65 -32.86
N LEU A 440 -14.31 7.51 -32.16
CA LEU A 440 -13.74 7.38 -30.81
C LEU A 440 -12.20 7.39 -30.77
N SER A 441 -11.60 8.39 -31.39
CA SER A 441 -10.18 8.72 -31.21
C SER A 441 -9.89 9.23 -29.80
N PHE A 442 -8.60 9.20 -29.41
CA PHE A 442 -8.15 9.75 -28.12
C PHE A 442 -8.57 11.21 -27.92
N GLU A 443 -8.47 12.06 -28.96
CA GLU A 443 -8.86 13.47 -28.86
C GLU A 443 -10.38 13.64 -28.77
N LYS A 444 -11.15 12.81 -29.49
CA LYS A 444 -12.62 12.85 -29.41
C LYS A 444 -13.07 12.54 -27.98
N LEU A 445 -12.60 11.45 -27.38
CA LEU A 445 -12.94 11.07 -26.00
C LEU A 445 -12.54 12.14 -24.99
N LYS A 446 -11.37 12.77 -25.17
CA LYS A 446 -10.89 13.88 -24.35
C LYS A 446 -11.74 15.16 -24.51
N SER A 447 -12.40 15.35 -25.66
CA SER A 447 -13.29 16.48 -25.93
C SER A 447 -14.70 16.33 -25.31
N LEU A 448 -15.13 15.13 -24.97
CA LEU A 448 -16.42 14.83 -24.32
C LEU A 448 -16.38 15.30 -22.85
N ARG A 449 -16.67 16.59 -22.63
CA ARG A 449 -16.44 17.26 -21.34
C ARG A 449 -17.25 16.64 -20.22
N TYR A 450 -18.50 16.27 -20.46
CA TYR A 450 -19.37 15.70 -19.43
C TYR A 450 -18.96 14.27 -19.06
N VAL A 451 -18.51 13.46 -20.03
CA VAL A 451 -17.83 12.17 -19.77
C VAL A 451 -16.58 12.38 -18.93
N GLN A 452 -15.68 13.30 -19.31
CA GLN A 452 -14.45 13.57 -18.55
C GLN A 452 -14.73 14.11 -17.14
N HIS A 453 -15.74 14.96 -16.97
CA HIS A 453 -16.20 15.43 -15.66
C HIS A 453 -16.76 14.28 -14.81
N SER A 454 -17.51 13.36 -15.41
CA SER A 454 -18.11 12.22 -14.71
C SER A 454 -17.06 11.20 -14.27
N ILE A 455 -16.02 10.97 -15.08
CA ILE A 455 -14.86 10.14 -14.71
C ILE A 455 -14.08 10.80 -13.56
N ASN A 456 -13.84 12.11 -13.62
CA ASN A 456 -13.15 12.82 -12.53
C ASN A 456 -13.95 12.79 -11.22
N GLU A 457 -15.26 12.95 -11.30
CA GLU A 457 -16.12 12.87 -10.11
C GLU A 457 -16.16 11.44 -9.54
N SER A 458 -16.14 10.40 -10.39
CA SER A 458 -16.05 9.01 -9.95
C SER A 458 -14.75 8.74 -9.19
N LEU A 459 -13.63 9.24 -9.74
CA LEU A 459 -12.31 9.16 -9.14
C LEU A 459 -12.17 9.97 -7.84
N ARG A 460 -12.99 11.01 -7.63
CA ARG A 460 -13.06 11.80 -6.39
C ARG A 460 -13.90 11.10 -5.32
N VAL A 461 -15.09 10.61 -5.67
CA VAL A 461 -16.02 9.99 -4.73
C VAL A 461 -15.50 8.61 -4.29
N LEU A 462 -15.03 7.79 -5.25
CA LEU A 462 -14.55 6.41 -5.04
C LEU A 462 -13.12 6.19 -5.57
N PRO A 463 -12.09 6.87 -5.01
CA PRO A 463 -10.70 6.71 -5.44
C PRO A 463 -10.21 5.28 -5.23
N MET A 464 -9.66 4.67 -6.28
CA MET A 464 -9.17 3.27 -6.26
C MET A 464 -8.02 3.03 -5.26
N LEU A 465 -7.28 4.09 -4.90
CA LEU A 465 -6.25 4.11 -3.86
C LEU A 465 -6.61 5.17 -2.80
N PRO A 466 -7.50 4.87 -1.84
CA PRO A 466 -8.01 5.84 -0.87
C PRO A 466 -6.95 6.31 0.15
N THR A 467 -5.84 5.59 0.27
CA THR A 467 -4.73 5.89 1.19
C THR A 467 -3.42 5.39 0.60
N ILE A 468 -2.37 6.23 0.65
CA ILE A 468 -1.06 5.94 0.05
C ILE A 468 0.03 6.15 1.11
N GLY A 469 0.96 5.18 1.24
CA GLY A 469 2.06 5.21 2.19
C GLY A 469 3.43 5.55 1.56
N ARG A 470 4.29 6.18 2.36
CA ARG A 470 5.74 6.35 2.15
C ARG A 470 6.49 6.03 3.44
N THR A 471 7.75 5.64 3.32
CA THR A 471 8.69 5.58 4.46
C THR A 471 9.64 6.75 4.39
N CYS A 472 9.84 7.45 5.52
CA CYS A 472 10.91 8.43 5.63
C CYS A 472 12.27 7.72 5.56
N LEU A 473 13.16 8.17 4.67
CA LEU A 473 14.50 7.60 4.44
C LEU A 473 15.61 8.42 5.12
N ALA A 474 15.44 9.75 5.17
CA ALA A 474 16.40 10.69 5.76
C ALA A 474 15.67 11.69 6.68
N PRO A 475 16.29 12.17 7.78
CA PRO A 475 15.65 13.13 8.69
C PRO A 475 15.13 14.38 7.97
N THR A 476 13.89 14.77 8.26
CA THR A 476 13.23 15.92 7.63
C THR A 476 12.06 16.42 8.50
N THR A 477 11.19 17.26 7.93
CA THR A 477 9.92 17.66 8.56
C THR A 477 8.73 17.38 7.63
N LEU A 478 7.51 17.37 8.17
CA LEU A 478 6.32 17.74 7.40
C LEU A 478 6.01 19.22 7.69
N PRO A 479 5.64 20.05 6.69
CA PRO A 479 5.38 21.47 6.90
C PRO A 479 4.26 21.79 7.91
N TYR A 480 3.21 20.96 8.00
CA TYR A 480 2.03 21.22 8.82
C TYR A 480 1.56 20.01 9.63
N GLY A 481 0.74 20.26 10.65
CA GLY A 481 0.06 19.27 11.47
C GLY A 481 0.56 19.16 12.91
N GLY A 482 1.65 19.85 13.26
CA GLY A 482 2.22 19.86 14.60
C GLY A 482 1.55 20.89 15.53
N GLY A 483 1.48 20.55 16.82
CA GLY A 483 0.97 21.41 17.89
C GLY A 483 -0.56 21.54 17.92
N PRO A 484 -1.12 22.24 18.93
CA PRO A 484 -2.58 22.32 19.12
C PRO A 484 -3.33 22.98 17.95
N SER A 485 -2.69 23.91 17.25
CA SER A 485 -3.23 24.59 16.07
C SER A 485 -3.08 23.78 14.77
N GLY A 486 -2.29 22.70 14.77
CA GLY A 486 -1.91 21.97 13.56
C GLY A 486 -1.10 22.79 12.55
N THR A 487 -0.58 23.97 12.91
CA THR A 487 0.14 24.87 12.00
C THR A 487 1.65 24.72 12.05
N LEU A 488 2.21 24.04 13.05
CA LEU A 488 3.66 23.89 13.19
C LEU A 488 4.19 22.70 12.37
N PRO A 489 5.46 22.74 11.93
CA PRO A 489 6.10 21.59 11.31
C PRO A 489 6.20 20.39 12.27
N ILE A 490 6.17 19.18 11.70
CA ILE A 490 6.36 17.92 12.44
C ILE A 490 7.76 17.38 12.13
N SER A 491 8.56 17.05 13.14
CA SER A 491 9.84 16.35 12.91
C SER A 491 9.61 14.89 12.48
N VAL A 492 10.24 14.47 11.38
CA VAL A 492 10.16 13.12 10.79
C VAL A 492 11.56 12.49 10.76
N ILE A 493 11.64 11.22 11.13
CA ILE A 493 12.87 10.44 11.22
C ILE A 493 12.84 9.21 10.31
N PRO A 494 14.02 8.69 9.88
CA PRO A 494 14.11 7.45 9.12
C PRO A 494 13.33 6.31 9.77
N GLY A 495 12.52 5.62 8.96
CA GLY A 495 11.67 4.52 9.40
C GLY A 495 10.23 4.91 9.76
N ASP A 496 9.91 6.20 9.97
CA ASP A 496 8.51 6.65 10.07
C ASP A 496 7.71 6.28 8.82
N ILE A 497 6.43 5.92 9.01
CA ILE A 497 5.48 5.85 7.90
C ILE A 497 4.72 7.17 7.80
N ILE A 498 4.71 7.76 6.61
CA ILE A 498 3.80 8.84 6.28
C ILE A 498 2.71 8.27 5.39
N SER A 499 1.46 8.36 5.83
CA SER A 499 0.29 7.85 5.15
C SER A 499 -0.63 9.00 4.79
N PHE A 500 -0.91 9.23 3.52
CA PHE A 500 -1.84 10.28 3.11
C PHE A 500 -3.14 9.72 2.56
N SER A 501 -4.27 10.27 3.05
CA SER A 501 -5.61 9.85 2.63
C SER A 501 -6.07 10.68 1.45
N VAL A 502 -6.04 10.08 0.25
CA VAL A 502 -6.61 10.66 -0.96
C VAL A 502 -8.13 10.82 -0.79
N TYR A 503 -8.79 9.82 -0.19
CA TYR A 503 -10.24 9.82 0.04
C TYR A 503 -10.74 10.98 0.90
N ALA A 504 -10.03 11.29 2.00
CA ALA A 504 -10.38 12.42 2.86
C ALA A 504 -10.04 13.78 2.21
N MET A 505 -8.92 13.86 1.49
CA MET A 505 -8.52 15.07 0.76
C MET A 505 -9.49 15.41 -0.38
N HIS A 506 -10.04 14.39 -1.04
CA HIS A 506 -11.11 14.48 -2.05
C HIS A 506 -12.49 14.88 -1.48
N ARG A 507 -12.59 15.06 -0.16
CA ARG A 507 -13.80 15.45 0.60
C ARG A 507 -13.59 16.75 1.39
N ASP A 508 -12.64 17.59 0.98
CA ASP A 508 -12.49 18.93 1.53
C ASP A 508 -13.58 19.85 0.94
N ALA A 509 -14.61 20.15 1.74
CA ALA A 509 -15.75 20.98 1.33
C ALA A 509 -15.35 22.39 0.86
N SER A 510 -14.23 22.93 1.37
CA SER A 510 -13.69 24.23 0.93
C SER A 510 -13.23 24.25 -0.54
N ILE A 511 -13.06 23.08 -1.14
CA ILE A 511 -12.63 22.88 -2.54
C ILE A 511 -13.76 22.31 -3.38
N PHE A 512 -14.49 21.33 -2.85
CA PHE A 512 -15.47 20.55 -3.62
C PHE A 512 -16.92 20.97 -3.40
N GLY A 513 -17.22 21.87 -2.45
CA GLY A 513 -18.57 22.24 -2.03
C GLY A 513 -19.07 21.38 -0.87
N GLU A 514 -20.13 21.82 -0.19
CA GLU A 514 -20.70 21.11 0.98
C GLU A 514 -21.25 19.71 0.64
N ASP A 515 -21.64 19.47 -0.61
CA ASP A 515 -22.20 18.22 -1.10
C ASP A 515 -21.12 17.16 -1.44
N VAL A 516 -20.04 17.07 -0.64
CA VAL A 516 -18.85 16.25 -0.96
C VAL A 516 -19.13 14.77 -1.21
N GLU A 517 -20.18 14.18 -0.64
CA GLU A 517 -20.57 12.79 -0.86
C GLU A 517 -21.45 12.59 -2.11
N ALA A 518 -22.00 13.67 -2.68
CA ALA A 518 -22.83 13.59 -3.88
C ALA A 518 -21.97 13.41 -5.14
N PHE A 519 -22.40 12.49 -6.00
CA PHE A 519 -21.83 12.28 -7.33
C PHE A 519 -22.39 13.33 -8.30
N TYR A 520 -21.71 14.47 -8.41
CA TYR A 520 -22.18 15.65 -9.15
C TYR A 520 -21.09 16.15 -10.14
N PRO A 521 -21.03 15.59 -11.36
CA PRO A 521 -20.02 15.93 -12.36
C PRO A 521 -19.94 17.42 -12.72
N GLU A 522 -21.01 18.17 -12.56
CA GLU A 522 -21.11 19.58 -12.91
C GLU A 522 -20.14 20.46 -12.11
N ARG A 523 -19.70 20.05 -10.91
CA ARG A 523 -18.71 20.79 -10.09
C ARG A 523 -17.39 21.03 -10.83
N TRP A 524 -17.01 20.14 -11.75
CA TRP A 524 -15.78 20.21 -12.55
C TRP A 524 -15.76 21.33 -13.60
N GLN A 525 -16.90 21.98 -13.88
CA GLN A 525 -16.92 23.18 -14.72
C GLN A 525 -16.10 24.32 -14.10
N ASN A 526 -16.25 24.52 -12.79
CA ASN A 526 -15.68 25.64 -12.03
C ASN A 526 -14.41 25.25 -11.27
N ILE A 527 -14.29 24.00 -10.82
CA ILE A 527 -13.12 23.52 -10.09
C ILE A 527 -11.91 23.39 -11.04
N ARG A 528 -10.74 23.82 -10.57
CA ARG A 528 -9.44 23.52 -11.19
C ARG A 528 -8.59 22.75 -10.18
N PRO A 529 -8.40 21.43 -10.37
CA PRO A 529 -7.66 20.61 -9.42
C PRO A 529 -6.17 20.98 -9.38
N PHE A 530 -5.57 20.84 -8.20
CA PHE A 530 -4.13 20.90 -7.96
C PHE A 530 -3.75 19.77 -7.00
N TRP A 531 -2.87 19.99 -6.01
CA TRP A 531 -2.51 18.96 -5.01
C TRP A 531 -3.66 18.46 -4.13
N ASN A 532 -4.85 19.08 -4.20
CA ASN A 532 -6.09 18.63 -3.58
C ASN A 532 -6.80 17.49 -4.34
N TYR A 533 -6.37 17.13 -5.55
CA TYR A 533 -6.98 16.04 -6.32
C TYR A 533 -5.92 15.16 -7.01
N LEU A 534 -5.61 14.02 -6.39
CA LEU A 534 -4.51 13.13 -6.80
C LEU A 534 -4.95 11.69 -7.10
N PRO A 535 -5.92 11.44 -8.00
CA PRO A 535 -6.35 10.08 -8.36
C PRO A 535 -5.22 9.23 -8.99
N PHE A 536 -4.21 9.87 -9.59
CA PHE A 536 -3.06 9.22 -10.22
C PHE A 536 -1.73 9.50 -9.48
N SER A 537 -1.80 9.87 -8.19
CA SER A 537 -0.66 10.42 -7.42
C SER A 537 -0.12 11.72 -8.06
N GLY A 538 1.04 12.22 -7.60
CA GLY A 538 1.70 13.39 -8.15
C GLY A 538 3.23 13.30 -8.09
N GLY A 539 3.90 14.34 -8.61
CA GLY A 539 5.36 14.49 -8.62
C GLY A 539 6.08 13.50 -9.53
N ALA A 540 7.34 13.19 -9.21
CA ALA A 540 8.18 12.26 -9.99
C ALA A 540 7.57 10.84 -10.09
N ARG A 541 6.68 10.50 -9.14
CA ARG A 541 6.00 9.20 -9.03
C ARG A 541 4.51 9.25 -9.44
N HIS A 542 4.13 10.19 -10.29
CA HIS A 542 2.82 10.14 -10.96
C HIS A 542 2.68 8.87 -11.82
N CYS A 543 1.45 8.38 -11.95
CA CYS A 543 1.15 7.19 -12.74
C CYS A 543 1.53 7.40 -14.22
N PRO A 544 2.43 6.60 -14.80
CA PRO A 544 2.82 6.76 -16.21
C PRO A 544 1.67 6.40 -17.15
N ALA A 545 0.83 5.43 -16.77
CA ALA A 545 -0.31 4.96 -17.54
C ALA A 545 -1.58 5.82 -17.40
N GLN A 546 -1.52 7.02 -16.81
CA GLN A 546 -2.71 7.85 -16.55
C GLN A 546 -3.54 8.09 -17.82
N GLN A 547 -2.91 8.48 -18.93
CA GLN A 547 -3.62 8.78 -20.17
C GLN A 547 -4.21 7.51 -20.81
N LEU A 548 -3.53 6.37 -20.72
CA LEU A 548 -4.02 5.08 -21.20
C LEU A 548 -5.24 4.60 -20.39
N SER A 549 -5.15 4.68 -19.06
CA SER A 549 -6.25 4.30 -18.16
C SER A 549 -7.49 5.17 -18.37
N LEU A 550 -7.32 6.49 -18.50
CA LEU A 550 -8.43 7.40 -18.82
C LEU A 550 -9.01 7.16 -20.21
N PHE A 551 -8.17 6.83 -21.20
CA PHE A 551 -8.63 6.43 -22.54
C PHE A 551 -9.49 5.17 -22.47
N TRP A 552 -9.00 4.06 -21.90
CA TRP A 552 -9.75 2.81 -21.77
C TRP A 552 -11.08 2.99 -21.02
N VAL A 553 -11.07 3.68 -19.88
CA VAL A 553 -12.30 3.95 -19.10
C VAL A 553 -13.28 4.80 -19.92
N SER A 554 -12.82 5.87 -20.57
CA SER A 554 -13.68 6.72 -21.43
C SER A 554 -14.26 5.91 -22.59
N TYR A 555 -13.42 5.10 -23.26
CA TYR A 555 -13.79 4.33 -24.44
C TYR A 555 -14.88 3.30 -24.12
N VAL A 556 -14.72 2.51 -23.05
CA VAL A 556 -15.75 1.52 -22.64
C VAL A 556 -17.06 2.22 -22.25
N VAL A 557 -16.99 3.30 -21.46
CA VAL A 557 -18.20 4.02 -21.02
C VAL A 557 -18.95 4.64 -22.20
N VAL A 558 -18.24 5.25 -23.15
CA VAL A 558 -18.85 5.83 -24.35
C VAL A 558 -19.45 4.75 -25.25
N ARG A 559 -18.71 3.67 -25.53
CA ARG A 559 -19.23 2.51 -26.28
C ARG A 559 -20.49 1.91 -25.64
N MET A 560 -20.52 1.81 -24.31
CA MET A 560 -21.71 1.36 -23.58
C MET A 560 -22.87 2.37 -23.64
N ALA A 561 -22.59 3.68 -23.57
CA ALA A 561 -23.62 4.74 -23.67
C ALA A 561 -24.27 4.84 -25.05
N MET A 562 -23.54 4.47 -26.10
CA MET A 562 -24.04 4.37 -27.47
C MET A 562 -24.99 3.17 -27.68
N GLU A 563 -24.80 2.06 -26.95
CA GLU A 563 -25.57 0.82 -27.14
C GLU A 563 -26.68 0.55 -26.11
N LEU A 564 -26.59 1.17 -24.92
CA LEU A 564 -27.47 0.86 -23.80
C LEU A 564 -28.38 2.05 -23.48
N ALA A 565 -29.68 1.79 -23.33
CA ALA A 565 -30.65 2.77 -22.89
C ALA A 565 -30.37 3.23 -21.45
N GLU A 566 -30.23 2.26 -20.54
CA GLU A 566 -30.18 2.48 -19.10
C GLU A 566 -29.16 1.56 -18.42
N VAL A 567 -28.57 2.07 -17.34
CA VAL A 567 -27.83 1.29 -16.34
C VAL A 567 -28.64 1.31 -15.05
N ARG A 568 -29.18 0.16 -14.64
CA ARG A 568 -30.03 0.02 -13.44
C ARG A 568 -29.26 -0.69 -12.32
N ASN A 569 -29.34 -0.16 -11.09
CA ASN A 569 -28.80 -0.83 -9.91
C ASN A 569 -29.49 -2.19 -9.68
N ARG A 570 -28.70 -3.24 -9.44
CA ARG A 570 -29.13 -4.58 -9.02
C ARG A 570 -28.33 -5.09 -7.80
N ASP A 571 -27.57 -4.22 -7.15
CA ASP A 571 -26.92 -4.54 -5.86
C ASP A 571 -27.99 -4.69 -4.76
N PRO A 572 -27.74 -5.53 -3.74
CA PRO A 572 -28.66 -5.69 -2.61
C PRO A 572 -28.70 -4.49 -1.65
N VAL A 573 -27.85 -3.49 -1.85
CA VAL A 573 -27.67 -2.31 -1.01
C VAL A 573 -27.44 -1.07 -1.87
N SER A 574 -27.86 0.10 -1.38
CA SER A 574 -27.62 1.38 -2.06
C SER A 574 -26.23 1.93 -1.76
N GLU A 575 -25.71 1.62 -0.58
CA GLU A 575 -24.45 2.08 -0.03
C GLU A 575 -23.24 1.39 -0.68
N TYR A 576 -22.11 2.10 -0.77
CA TYR A 576 -20.86 1.50 -1.24
C TYR A 576 -20.20 0.72 -0.09
N VAL A 577 -20.24 -0.60 -0.18
CA VAL A 577 -19.53 -1.49 0.76
C VAL A 577 -18.09 -1.65 0.25
N GLU A 578 -17.11 -1.10 0.96
CA GLU A 578 -15.72 -1.19 0.54
C GLU A 578 -15.20 -2.64 0.53
N ASN A 579 -14.23 -2.93 -0.32
CA ASN A 579 -13.33 -4.06 -0.16
C ASN A 579 -11.89 -3.61 -0.40
N LEU A 580 -11.16 -3.38 0.70
CA LEU A 580 -9.75 -3.04 0.65
C LEU A 580 -8.88 -4.28 0.46
N ARG A 581 -8.30 -4.40 -0.74
CA ARG A 581 -7.18 -5.30 -1.02
C ARG A 581 -5.88 -4.48 -1.07
N LEU A 582 -5.29 -4.34 -2.26
CA LEU A 582 -4.26 -3.34 -2.58
C LEU A 582 -4.88 -2.05 -3.15
N ASN A 583 -6.12 -2.15 -3.62
CA ASN A 583 -7.03 -1.12 -4.11
C ASN A 583 -8.36 -1.16 -3.33
N MET A 584 -9.26 -0.21 -3.61
CA MET A 584 -10.63 -0.14 -3.07
C MET A 584 -11.66 -0.43 -4.16
N GLU A 585 -12.23 -1.62 -4.13
CA GLU A 585 -13.33 -2.08 -5.01
C GLU A 585 -14.64 -2.25 -4.20
N SER A 586 -15.77 -2.46 -4.87
CA SER A 586 -17.03 -2.83 -4.21
C SER A 586 -16.98 -4.28 -3.70
N GLY A 587 -17.24 -4.48 -2.41
CA GLY A 587 -17.25 -5.80 -1.76
C GLY A 587 -18.40 -6.72 -2.14
N ASN A 588 -19.45 -6.18 -2.77
CA ASN A 588 -20.57 -6.97 -3.32
C ASN A 588 -20.38 -7.30 -4.81
N GLY A 589 -19.25 -6.88 -5.41
CA GLY A 589 -19.15 -6.66 -6.85
C GLY A 589 -19.97 -5.43 -7.27
N VAL A 590 -20.18 -5.27 -8.57
CA VAL A 590 -21.03 -4.20 -9.12
C VAL A 590 -22.10 -4.88 -9.96
N LYS A 591 -23.29 -5.05 -9.36
CA LYS A 591 -24.41 -5.72 -10.01
C LYS A 591 -25.27 -4.66 -10.67
N VAL A 592 -25.17 -4.58 -12.00
CA VAL A 592 -25.97 -3.67 -12.82
C VAL A 592 -26.73 -4.46 -13.87
N ALA A 593 -27.98 -4.06 -14.13
CA ALA A 593 -28.70 -4.48 -15.33
C ALA A 593 -28.50 -3.42 -16.41
N LEU A 594 -28.17 -3.89 -17.60
CA LEU A 594 -27.86 -3.07 -18.76
C LEU A 594 -29.00 -3.23 -19.75
N VAL A 595 -29.89 -2.24 -19.80
CA VAL A 595 -31.09 -2.26 -20.65
C VAL A 595 -30.71 -1.70 -22.01
N ARG A 596 -31.11 -2.37 -23.10
CA ARG A 596 -30.84 -1.91 -24.46
C ARG A 596 -31.80 -0.79 -24.88
N GLY A 597 -31.33 0.07 -25.78
CA GLY A 597 -32.16 1.03 -26.52
C GLY A 597 -32.75 0.46 -27.80
#